data_AF-A0A1V6F080-F1
#
_entry.id   AF-A0A1V6F080-F1
#
_cell.length_a   1.000
_cell.length_b   1.000
_cell.length_c   1.000
_cell.angle_alpha   90.00
_cell.angle_beta   90.00
_cell.angle_gamma   90.00
#
_symmetry.space_group_name_H-M   'P 1'
#
loop_
_entity.id
_entity.type
_entity.pdbx_description
1 polymer ?
#
loop_
_entity_poly.entity_id
_entity_poly.type
_entity_poly.pdbx_seq_one_letter_code
_entity_poly.pdbx_strand_id
1 'polypeptide(L)'
;MFETNIEAFCKAVFYPFLSRIFHPINDLLNPIYQPWATITAVGFFVGTMFWVCFLLKKSYVNEGRPNGRWWSDLRLWTVFSMLPHVFVYLYFY
;
A
#
# COMPACT_ATOMS: atom_id res chain seq x y z
N MET A 1 22.03 -14.37 6.10
CA MET A 1 21.69 -15.77 6.48
C MET A 1 20.28 -15.88 7.08
N PHE A 2 19.85 -14.95 7.95
CA PHE A 2 18.47 -14.94 8.46
C PHE A 2 17.44 -14.56 7.36
N GLU A 3 17.72 -13.51 6.59
CA GLU A 3 16.86 -13.04 5.49
C GLU A 3 16.62 -14.12 4.42
N THR A 4 17.66 -14.88 4.05
CA THR A 4 17.58 -15.97 3.07
C THR A 4 16.69 -17.12 3.53
N ASN A 5 16.65 -17.39 4.84
CA ASN A 5 15.81 -18.45 5.41
C ASN A 5 14.34 -18.02 5.47
N ILE A 6 14.07 -16.74 5.77
CA ILE A 6 12.72 -16.18 5.74
C ILE A 6 12.20 -16.16 4.31
N GLU A 7 13.03 -15.76 3.34
CA GLU A 7 12.65 -15.76 1.93
C GLU A 7 12.30 -17.17 1.44
N ALA A 8 13.11 -18.17 1.79
CA ALA A 8 12.86 -19.57 1.44
C ALA A 8 11.55 -20.09 2.07
N PHE A 9 11.30 -19.76 3.33
CA PHE A 9 10.05 -20.11 4.01
C PHE A 9 8.83 -19.44 3.36
N CYS A 10 8.90 -18.13 3.11
CA CYS A 10 7.83 -17.38 2.48
C CYS A 10 7.52 -17.89 1.08
N LYS A 11 8.55 -18.22 0.28
CA LYS A 11 8.38 -18.87 -1.02
C LYS A 11 7.72 -20.24 -0.87
N ALA A 12 8.16 -21.08 0.06
CA ALA A 12 7.58 -22.41 0.23
C ALA A 12 6.09 -22.38 0.63
N VAL A 13 5.71 -21.46 1.53
CA VAL A 13 4.35 -21.42 2.10
C VAL A 13 3.40 -20.61 1.22
N PHE A 14 3.78 -19.42 0.77
CA PHE A 14 2.86 -18.49 0.12
C PHE A 14 2.86 -18.60 -1.40
N TYR A 15 4.01 -18.88 -2.02
CA TYR A 15 4.10 -18.97 -3.48
C TYR A 15 3.09 -19.94 -4.13
N PRO A 16 2.85 -21.17 -3.64
CA PRO A 16 1.90 -22.08 -4.30
C PRO A 16 0.47 -21.54 -4.33
N PHE A 17 0.05 -20.83 -3.28
CA PHE A 17 -1.26 -20.20 -3.22
C PHE A 17 -1.32 -18.95 -4.09
N LEU A 18 -0.34 -18.06 -3.95
CA LEU A 18 -0.27 -16.80 -4.69
C LEU A 18 -0.15 -17.06 -6.19
N SER A 19 0.70 -18.00 -6.61
CA SER A 19 0.90 -18.31 -8.03
C SER A 19 -0.36 -18.79 -8.72
N ARG A 20 -1.22 -19.57 -8.05
CA ARG A 20 -2.49 -20.04 -8.60
C ARG A 20 -3.42 -18.89 -8.98
N ILE A 21 -3.35 -17.78 -8.24
CA ILE A 21 -4.19 -16.59 -8.45
C ILE A 21 -3.49 -15.61 -9.40
N PHE A 22 -2.21 -15.33 -9.18
CA PHE A 22 -1.49 -14.27 -9.88
C PHE A 22 -0.93 -14.69 -11.25
N HIS A 23 -0.57 -15.96 -11.50
CA HIS A 23 -0.05 -16.37 -12.82
C HIS A 23 -1.07 -16.16 -13.95
N PRO A 24 -2.35 -16.58 -13.84
CA PRO A 24 -3.34 -16.35 -14.89
C PRO A 24 -3.56 -14.86 -15.18
N ILE A 25 -3.51 -14.04 -14.13
CA ILE A 25 -3.66 -12.58 -14.23
C ILE A 25 -2.43 -12.00 -14.94
N ASN A 26 -1.22 -12.40 -14.52
CA ASN A 26 0.03 -11.94 -15.13
C ASN A 26 0.13 -12.34 -16.60
N ASP A 27 -0.28 -13.55 -16.97
CA ASP A 27 -0.26 -14.01 -18.36
C ASP A 27 -1.24 -13.22 -19.24
N LEU A 28 -2.37 -12.79 -18.68
CA LEU A 28 -3.33 -11.93 -19.36
C LEU A 28 -2.83 -10.49 -19.48
N LEU A 29 -2.11 -9.99 -18.47
CA LEU A 29 -1.67 -8.59 -18.36
C LEU A 29 -0.31 -8.32 -19.01
N ASN A 30 0.60 -9.31 -19.05
CA ASN A 30 1.95 -9.23 -19.64
C ASN A 30 2.02 -8.67 -21.07
N PRO A 31 1.10 -9.04 -22.00
CA PRO A 31 1.18 -8.52 -23.37
C PRO A 31 0.74 -7.05 -23.49
N ILE A 32 0.12 -6.47 -22.45
CA ILE A 32 -0.36 -5.09 -22.47
C ILE A 32 0.76 -4.20 -21.93
N TYR A 33 1.13 -3.15 -22.65
CA TYR A 33 2.05 -2.14 -22.13
C TYR A 33 1.39 -1.41 -20.94
N GLN A 34 1.89 -1.64 -19.71
CA GLN A 34 1.24 -1.21 -18.47
C GLN A 34 1.89 -0.05 -17.69
N PRO A 35 2.66 0.91 -18.28
CA PRO A 35 3.17 2.02 -17.45
C PRO A 35 2.03 2.85 -16.86
N TRP A 36 0.88 2.87 -17.55
CA TRP A 36 -0.34 3.52 -17.06
C TRP A 36 -0.89 2.84 -15.82
N ALA A 37 -0.76 1.51 -15.67
CA ALA A 37 -1.21 0.82 -14.46
C ALA A 37 -0.40 1.24 -13.24
N THR A 38 0.92 1.34 -13.38
CA THR A 38 1.83 1.87 -12.35
C THR A 38 1.48 3.31 -11.99
N ILE A 39 1.36 4.19 -12.99
CA ILE A 39 1.02 5.60 -12.78
C ILE A 39 -0.35 5.73 -12.09
N THR A 40 -1.35 4.96 -12.52
CA THR A 40 -2.69 4.96 -11.93
C THR A 40 -2.66 4.43 -10.50
N ALA A 41 -1.94 3.35 -10.21
CA ALA A 41 -1.82 2.80 -8.86
C ALA A 41 -1.16 3.79 -7.90
N VAL A 42 -0.03 4.39 -8.30
CA VAL A 42 0.66 5.42 -7.51
C VAL A 42 -0.23 6.66 -7.35
N GLY A 43 -0.92 7.07 -8.43
CA GLY A 43 -1.84 8.21 -8.42
C GLY A 43 -3.02 8.02 -7.47
N PHE A 44 -3.65 6.84 -7.44
CA PHE A 44 -4.70 6.51 -6.48
C PHE A 44 -4.16 6.53 -5.05
N PHE A 45 -2.97 5.98 -4.83
CA PHE A 45 -2.37 5.93 -3.50
C PHE A 45 -2.05 7.32 -2.96
N VAL A 46 -1.27 8.12 -3.72
CA VAL A 46 -0.88 9.48 -3.36
C VAL A 46 -2.11 10.41 -3.29
N GLY A 47 -3.04 10.27 -4.23
CA GLY A 47 -4.29 11.02 -4.25
C GLY A 47 -5.15 10.76 -3.00
N THR A 48 -5.21 9.50 -2.56
CA THR A 48 -5.91 9.14 -1.32
C THR A 48 -5.23 9.73 -0.09
N MET A 49 -3.89 9.72 -0.02
CA MET A 49 -3.14 10.36 1.06
C MET A 49 -3.39 11.87 1.12
N PHE A 50 -3.35 12.54 -0.03
CA PHE A 50 -3.67 13.96 -0.13
C PHE A 50 -5.11 14.24 0.34
N TRP A 51 -6.07 13.44 -0.11
CA TRP A 51 -7.45 13.57 0.30
C TRP A 51 -7.63 13.39 1.81
N VAL A 52 -7.02 12.36 2.42
CA VAL A 52 -7.08 12.12 3.87
C VAL A 52 -6.48 13.28 4.66
N CYS A 53 -5.34 13.83 4.21
CA CYS A 53 -4.66 14.93 4.89
C CYS A 53 -5.41 16.26 4.79
N PHE A 54 -5.92 16.62 3.61
CA PHE A 54 -6.38 17.98 3.32
C PHE A 54 -7.89 18.11 3.14
N LEU A 55 -8.58 17.10 2.61
CA LEU A 55 -9.99 17.19 2.23
C LEU A 55 -10.92 16.49 3.22
N LEU A 56 -10.47 15.38 3.82
CA LEU A 56 -11.27 14.61 4.76
C LEU A 56 -11.48 15.40 6.06
N LYS A 57 -12.73 15.74 6.37
CA LYS A 57 -13.06 16.46 7.61
C LYS A 57 -12.67 15.63 8.82
N LYS A 58 -12.11 16.31 9.81
CA LYS A 58 -11.62 15.70 11.06
C LYS A 58 -12.70 14.94 11.82
N SER A 59 -13.94 15.41 11.76
CA SER A 59 -15.09 14.81 12.45
C SER A 59 -15.32 13.36 12.03
N TYR A 60 -15.16 13.02 10.74
CA TYR A 60 -15.44 11.67 10.25
C TYR A 60 -14.53 10.58 10.83
N VAL A 61 -13.30 10.94 11.21
CA VAL A 61 -12.29 9.96 11.62
C VAL A 61 -11.93 10.10 13.10
N ASN A 62 -11.99 11.31 13.64
CA ASN A 62 -11.62 11.60 15.02
C ASN A 62 -12.83 11.88 15.92
N GLU A 63 -14.03 11.42 15.54
CA GLU A 63 -15.22 11.45 16.39
C GLU A 63 -14.91 10.75 17.72
N GLY A 64 -15.23 11.38 18.86
CA GLY A 64 -15.02 10.78 20.18
C GLY A 64 -13.58 10.80 20.71
N ARG A 65 -12.63 11.48 20.06
CA ARG A 65 -11.26 11.53 20.62
C ARG A 65 -11.18 12.40 21.89
N PRO A 66 -10.48 11.94 22.94
CA PRO A 66 -10.35 12.69 24.20
C PRO A 66 -9.39 13.88 24.11
N ASN A 67 -8.45 13.90 23.15
CA ASN A 67 -7.38 14.89 23.13
C ASN A 67 -7.22 15.59 21.78
N GLY A 68 -7.29 16.91 21.79
CA GLY A 68 -7.33 17.83 20.64
C GLY A 68 -6.01 18.07 19.88
N ARG A 69 -4.94 17.33 20.16
CA ARG A 69 -3.60 17.54 19.58
C ARG A 69 -3.41 16.94 18.18
N TRP A 70 -2.42 17.41 17.43
CA TRP A 70 -2.13 16.92 16.09
C TRP A 70 -1.56 15.49 16.07
N TRP A 71 -0.79 15.10 17.08
CA TRP A 71 -0.27 13.73 17.26
C TRP A 71 -1.34 12.69 17.61
N SER A 72 -2.56 13.09 17.94
CA SER A 72 -3.68 12.16 18.12
C SER A 72 -4.63 12.17 16.91
N ASP A 73 -4.23 12.80 15.81
CA ASP A 73 -5.03 12.85 14.59
C ASP A 73 -4.81 11.59 13.78
N LEU A 74 -5.83 10.72 13.74
CA LEU A 74 -5.74 9.43 13.09
C LEU A 74 -5.51 9.57 11.58
N ARG A 75 -5.97 10.67 10.96
CA ARG A 75 -5.76 10.95 9.53
C ARG A 75 -4.28 11.02 9.17
N LEU A 76 -3.49 11.74 9.98
CA LEU A 76 -2.05 11.88 9.78
C LEU A 76 -1.33 10.54 9.99
N TRP A 77 -1.74 9.78 11.00
CA TRP A 77 -1.18 8.46 11.26
C TRP A 77 -1.50 7.44 10.18
N THR A 78 -2.69 7.49 9.57
CA THR A 78 -3.03 6.66 8.41
C THR A 78 -2.07 6.95 7.26
N VAL A 79 -1.80 8.23 6.95
CA VAL A 79 -0.83 8.60 5.91
C VAL A 79 0.58 8.15 6.27
N PHE A 80 1.00 8.35 7.51
CA PHE A 80 2.33 7.91 7.97
C PHE A 80 2.51 6.39 7.90
N SER A 81 1.50 5.61 8.28
CA SER A 81 1.50 4.15 8.18
C SER A 81 1.52 3.66 6.73
N MET A 82 0.97 4.43 5.80
CA MET A 82 0.90 4.09 4.38
C MET A 82 2.17 4.47 3.60
N LEU A 83 2.92 5.49 4.05
CA LEU A 83 4.17 5.94 3.40
C LEU A 83 5.19 4.80 3.12
N PRO A 84 5.47 3.87 4.06
CA PRO A 84 6.40 2.76 3.79
C PRO A 84 6.01 1.91 2.59
N HIS A 85 4.71 1.74 2.32
CA HIS A 85 4.24 0.97 1.17
C HIS A 85 4.61 1.65 -0.15
N VAL A 86 4.56 2.99 -0.21
CA VAL A 86 5.02 3.76 -1.37
C VAL A 86 6.51 3.61 -1.55
N PHE A 87 7.29 3.72 -0.47
CA PHE A 87 8.74 3.58 -0.55
C PHE A 87 9.17 2.19 -1.03
N VAL A 88 8.55 1.13 -0.50
CA VAL A 88 8.77 -0.24 -0.96
C VAL A 88 8.37 -0.36 -2.44
N TYR A 89 7.20 0.14 -2.83
CA TYR A 89 6.76 0.09 -4.22
C TYR A 89 7.72 0.81 -5.17
N LEU A 90 8.18 2.02 -4.83
CA LEU A 90 9.12 2.79 -5.65
C LEU A 90 10.55 2.23 -5.63
N TYR A 91 10.95 1.51 -4.58
CA TYR A 91 12.28 0.93 -4.46
C TYR A 91 12.42 -0.41 -5.21
N PHE A 92 11.33 -1.20 -5.25
CA PHE A 92 11.32 -2.52 -5.88
C PHE A 92 10.71 -2.54 -7.30
N TYR A 93 10.23 -1.41 -7.80
CA TYR A 93 9.82 -1.21 -9.20
C TYR A 93 10.98 -0.66 -10.03
#